data_AF-A0A8T4ESV4-F1
#
_entry.id   AF-A0A8T4ESV4-F1
#
_cell.length_a   1.000
_cell.length_b   1.000
_cell.length_c   1.000
_cell.angle_alpha   90.00
_cell.angle_beta   90.00
_cell.angle_gamma   90.00
#
_symmetry.space_group_name_H-M   'P 1'
#
loop_
_entity.id
_entity.type
_entity.pdbx_description
1 polymer ?
#
loop_
_entity_poly.entity_id
_entity_poly.type
_entity_poly.pdbx_seq_one_letter_code
_entity_poly.pdbx_strand_id
1 'polypeptide(L)'
;MPIPIEQRLAEKGWSSEEINKAASILHGKEDAGQIYFSKQMNPIVYWLTLIISIIANMVVSVVLIPFMLAVQSATTLYSIIALLALSFGFFFNLLLTDIEHVDPRHHVIAGIFIPALAVINIFIVINVTNVLDKMFFGAQFKQNAIIIALVYVIAFIAPYLITRIIDRLHSNQTAQNL
;
A
#
# COMPACT_ATOMS: atom_id res chain seq x y z
N MET A 1 -24.51 11.60 -21.10
CA MET A 1 -24.71 11.33 -19.66
C MET A 1 -26.02 10.57 -19.50
N PRO A 2 -26.09 9.53 -18.64
CA PRO A 2 -27.35 8.84 -18.39
C PRO A 2 -28.37 9.83 -17.82
N ILE A 3 -29.60 9.75 -18.31
CA ILE A 3 -30.72 10.60 -17.89
C ILE A 3 -31.08 10.25 -16.43
N PRO A 4 -31.22 11.23 -15.52
CA PRO A 4 -31.65 11.00 -14.14
C PRO A 4 -32.96 10.20 -14.06
N ILE A 5 -33.09 9.34 -13.05
CA ILE A 5 -34.26 8.46 -12.88
C ILE A 5 -35.56 9.26 -12.77
N GLU A 6 -35.50 10.44 -12.17
CA GLU A 6 -36.60 11.38 -11.98
C GLU A 6 -37.17 11.86 -13.31
N GLN A 7 -36.29 12.15 -14.29
CA GLN A 7 -36.71 12.57 -15.63
C GLN A 7 -37.36 11.42 -16.39
N ARG A 8 -36.82 10.19 -16.28
CA ARG A 8 -37.40 9.00 -16.91
C ARG A 8 -38.77 8.61 -16.32
N LEU A 9 -39.00 8.91 -15.05
CA LEU A 9 -40.29 8.68 -14.40
C LEU A 9 -41.30 9.78 -14.75
N ALA A 10 -40.85 11.03 -14.85
CA ALA A 10 -41.69 12.14 -15.34
C ALA A 10 -42.17 11.92 -16.78
N GLU A 11 -41.29 11.44 -17.67
CA GLU A 11 -41.66 11.08 -19.06
C GLU A 11 -42.71 9.95 -19.13
N LYS A 12 -42.80 9.12 -18.10
CA LYS A 12 -43.81 8.05 -17.99
C LYS A 12 -45.13 8.52 -17.38
N GLY A 13 -45.28 9.82 -17.12
CA GLY A 13 -46.51 10.41 -16.57
C GLY A 13 -46.70 10.17 -15.07
N TRP A 14 -45.63 9.83 -14.35
CA TRP A 14 -45.70 9.69 -12.89
C TRP A 14 -45.87 11.06 -12.25
N SER A 15 -46.66 11.12 -11.17
CA SER A 15 -46.81 12.36 -10.42
C SER A 15 -45.52 12.69 -9.64
N SER A 16 -45.27 13.97 -9.40
CA SER A 16 -44.08 14.42 -8.65
C SER A 16 -44.00 13.79 -7.25
N GLU A 17 -45.14 13.50 -6.62
CA GLU A 17 -45.19 12.80 -5.33
C GLU A 17 -44.73 11.33 -5.44
N GLU A 18 -45.17 10.61 -6.48
CA GLU A 18 -44.73 9.24 -6.74
C GLU A 18 -43.26 9.18 -7.13
N ILE A 19 -42.77 10.17 -7.89
CA ILE A 19 -41.35 10.29 -8.24
C ILE A 19 -40.51 10.50 -6.97
N ASN A 20 -40.91 11.41 -6.09
CA ASN A 20 -40.20 11.65 -4.83
C ASN A 20 -40.26 10.44 -3.88
N LYS A 21 -41.40 9.75 -3.84
CA LYS A 21 -41.56 8.53 -3.03
C LYS A 21 -40.73 7.37 -3.59
N ALA A 22 -40.73 7.18 -4.90
CA ALA A 22 -39.89 6.18 -5.56
C ALA A 22 -38.41 6.50 -5.41
N ALA A 23 -37.99 7.76 -5.60
CA ALA A 23 -36.63 8.21 -5.41
C ALA A 23 -36.17 8.00 -3.95
N SER A 24 -36.99 8.30 -2.95
CA SER A 24 -36.66 8.05 -1.53
C SER A 24 -36.62 6.58 -1.14
N ILE A 25 -37.32 5.69 -1.87
CA ILE A 25 -37.22 4.23 -1.69
C ILE A 25 -35.98 3.69 -2.44
N LEU A 26 -35.71 4.17 -3.66
CA LEU A 26 -34.60 3.75 -4.54
C LEU A 26 -33.24 4.22 -4.03
N HIS A 27 -33.14 5.48 -3.61
CA HIS A 27 -31.98 5.99 -2.90
C HIS A 27 -31.92 5.49 -1.46
N GLY A 28 -32.97 4.77 -1.02
CA GLY A 28 -33.14 4.33 0.35
C GLY A 28 -33.12 5.51 1.32
N LYS A 29 -33.42 5.24 2.57
CA LYS A 29 -32.74 5.99 3.61
C LYS A 29 -31.29 5.51 3.58
N GLU A 30 -30.45 6.03 2.67
CA GLU A 30 -29.04 6.13 3.00
C GLU A 30 -29.00 7.01 4.25
N ASP A 31 -29.06 6.36 5.42
CA ASP A 31 -29.10 7.03 6.70
C ASP A 31 -27.97 8.04 6.68
N ALA A 32 -28.28 9.32 6.88
CA ALA A 32 -27.24 10.36 6.92
C ALA A 32 -26.11 9.96 7.88
N GLY A 33 -26.41 9.15 8.90
CA GLY A 33 -25.44 8.48 9.77
C GLY A 33 -24.45 7.56 9.05
N GLN A 34 -24.83 6.79 8.04
CA GLN A 34 -23.96 5.89 7.27
C GLN A 34 -23.02 6.66 6.31
N ILE A 35 -23.52 7.76 5.71
CA ILE A 35 -22.69 8.68 4.91
C ILE A 35 -21.71 9.45 5.83
N TYR A 36 -22.14 9.86 7.02
CA TYR A 36 -21.25 10.49 8.01
C TYR A 36 -20.24 9.50 8.61
N PHE A 37 -20.63 8.26 8.88
CA PHE A 37 -19.74 7.22 9.41
C PHE A 37 -18.66 6.84 8.40
N SER A 38 -19.01 6.64 7.13
CA SER A 38 -18.02 6.36 6.08
C SER A 38 -17.02 7.50 5.90
N LYS A 39 -17.45 8.75 6.07
CA LYS A 39 -16.57 9.93 5.99
C LYS A 39 -15.67 10.10 7.22
N GLN A 40 -16.13 9.74 8.42
CA GLN A 40 -15.35 9.85 9.67
C GLN A 40 -14.47 8.63 9.98
N MET A 41 -14.80 7.44 9.49
CA MET A 41 -13.95 6.25 9.66
C MET A 41 -12.68 6.31 8.82
N ASN A 42 -12.71 7.07 7.73
CA ASN A 42 -11.63 7.16 6.74
C ASN A 42 -10.26 7.53 7.36
N PRO A 43 -10.15 8.57 8.22
CA PRO A 43 -8.86 8.94 8.82
C PRO A 43 -8.36 7.91 9.83
N ILE A 44 -9.24 7.30 10.63
CA ILE A 44 -8.83 6.34 11.67
C ILE A 44 -8.27 5.07 11.03
N VAL A 45 -8.95 4.53 10.02
CA VAL A 45 -8.50 3.35 9.27
C VAL A 45 -7.15 3.66 8.60
N TYR A 46 -7.02 4.84 7.99
CA TYR A 46 -5.76 5.30 7.40
C TYR A 46 -4.60 5.26 8.40
N TRP A 47 -4.75 5.92 9.56
CA TRP A 47 -3.70 5.98 10.57
C TRP A 47 -3.38 4.61 11.17
N LEU A 48 -4.41 3.79 11.42
CA LEU A 48 -4.24 2.44 11.96
C LEU A 48 -3.46 1.56 10.98
N THR A 49 -3.79 1.58 9.70
CA THR A 49 -3.06 0.82 8.69
C THR A 49 -1.62 1.32 8.53
N LEU A 50 -1.38 2.63 8.67
CA LEU A 50 -0.02 3.18 8.68
C LEU A 50 0.78 2.70 9.90
N ILE A 51 0.17 2.64 11.09
CA ILE A 51 0.80 2.09 12.30
C ILE A 51 1.11 0.59 12.10
N ILE A 52 0.13 -0.19 11.62
CA ILE A 52 0.33 -1.62 11.31
C ILE A 52 1.46 -1.81 10.32
N SER A 53 1.53 -0.95 9.30
CA SER A 53 2.60 -0.94 8.30
C SER A 53 3.97 -0.73 8.94
N ILE A 54 4.10 0.22 9.86
CA ILE A 54 5.36 0.45 10.60
C ILE A 54 5.73 -0.78 11.44
N ILE A 55 4.76 -1.38 12.15
CA ILE A 55 5.01 -2.56 12.99
C ILE A 55 5.43 -3.76 12.13
N ALA A 56 4.71 -4.02 11.03
CA ALA A 56 5.05 -5.08 10.10
C ALA A 56 6.47 -4.91 9.56
N ASN A 57 6.87 -3.67 9.24
CA ASN A 57 8.22 -3.35 8.78
C ASN A 57 9.30 -3.74 9.80
N MET A 58 9.07 -3.46 11.09
CA MET A 58 9.99 -3.84 12.17
C MET A 58 10.10 -5.37 12.31
N VAL A 59 9.00 -6.10 12.13
CA VAL A 59 9.01 -7.56 12.12
C VAL A 59 9.90 -8.08 10.99
N VAL A 60 9.80 -7.50 9.78
CA VAL A 60 10.70 -7.84 8.66
C VAL A 60 12.16 -7.63 9.05
N SER A 61 12.47 -6.51 9.71
CA SER A 61 13.83 -6.20 10.15
C SER A 61 14.39 -7.31 11.05
N VAL A 62 13.62 -7.69 12.07
CA VAL A 62 14.01 -8.71 13.04
C VAL A 62 14.20 -10.06 12.37
N VAL A 63 13.32 -10.42 11.43
CA VAL A 63 13.41 -11.68 10.69
C VAL A 63 14.61 -11.72 9.75
N LEU A 64 15.03 -10.58 9.17
CA LEU A 64 16.13 -10.54 8.20
C LEU A 64 17.52 -10.71 8.85
N ILE A 65 17.69 -10.20 10.08
CA ILE A 65 18.96 -10.25 10.83
C ILE A 65 19.57 -11.67 10.91
N PRO A 66 18.85 -12.72 11.36
CA PRO A 66 19.44 -14.05 11.48
C PRO A 66 19.91 -14.61 10.14
N PHE A 67 19.24 -14.30 9.02
CA PHE A 67 19.70 -14.72 7.70
C PHE A 67 20.98 -14.02 7.29
N MET A 68 21.14 -12.74 7.61
CA MET A 68 22.39 -12.02 7.33
C MET A 68 23.58 -12.58 8.12
N LEU A 69 23.35 -13.04 9.35
CA LEU A 69 24.40 -13.63 10.18
C LEU A 69 24.70 -15.08 9.79
N ALA A 70 23.69 -15.88 9.45
CA ALA A 70 23.84 -17.31 9.21
C ALA A 70 24.34 -17.64 7.79
N VAL A 71 23.98 -16.84 6.78
CA VAL A 71 24.25 -17.16 5.37
C VAL A 71 25.55 -16.50 4.90
N GLN A 72 26.58 -17.33 4.69
CA GLN A 72 27.89 -16.85 4.21
C GLN A 72 27.94 -16.61 2.69
N SER A 73 27.14 -17.37 1.93
CA SER A 73 27.03 -17.26 0.47
C SER A 73 26.34 -15.95 0.08
N ALA A 74 27.05 -15.07 -0.63
CA ALA A 74 26.51 -13.79 -1.10
C ALA A 74 25.27 -13.98 -1.98
N THR A 75 25.35 -14.88 -2.96
CA THR A 75 24.25 -15.14 -3.92
C THR A 75 23.00 -15.66 -3.23
N THR A 76 23.18 -16.59 -2.27
CA THR A 76 22.07 -17.15 -1.50
C THR A 76 21.44 -16.08 -0.61
N LEU A 77 22.27 -15.27 0.06
CA LEU A 77 21.79 -14.18 0.90
C LEU A 77 20.99 -13.16 0.09
N TYR A 78 21.51 -12.71 -1.05
CA TYR A 78 20.82 -11.72 -1.89
C TYR A 78 19.50 -12.27 -2.44
N SER A 79 19.44 -13.56 -2.76
CA SER A 79 18.20 -14.20 -3.21
C SER A 79 17.15 -14.25 -2.09
N ILE A 80 17.55 -14.59 -0.86
CA ILE A 80 16.66 -14.59 0.31
C ILE A 80 16.16 -13.18 0.61
N ILE A 81 17.07 -12.19 0.61
CA ILE A 81 16.72 -10.78 0.83
C ILE A 81 15.74 -10.29 -0.24
N ALA A 82 16.03 -10.55 -1.52
CA ALA A 82 15.16 -10.16 -2.62
C ALA A 82 13.78 -10.82 -2.51
N LEU A 83 13.70 -12.12 -2.20
CA LEU A 83 12.44 -12.85 -2.08
C LEU A 83 11.60 -12.32 -0.90
N LEU A 84 12.22 -12.11 0.27
CA LEU A 84 11.54 -11.56 1.44
C LEU A 84 11.09 -10.12 1.19
N ALA A 85 11.98 -9.27 0.70
CA ALA A 85 11.68 -7.88 0.38
C ALA A 85 10.54 -7.77 -0.63
N LEU A 86 10.56 -8.59 -1.70
CA LEU A 86 9.50 -8.64 -2.69
C LEU A 86 8.17 -9.10 -2.09
N SER A 87 8.17 -10.16 -1.29
CA SER A 87 6.97 -10.69 -0.64
C SER A 87 6.32 -9.64 0.28
N PHE A 88 7.11 -8.95 1.10
CA PHE A 88 6.62 -7.86 1.92
C PHE A 88 6.22 -6.65 1.08
N GLY A 89 6.97 -6.31 0.03
CA GLY A 89 6.61 -5.27 -0.93
C GLY A 89 5.21 -5.48 -1.52
N PHE A 90 4.86 -6.72 -1.87
CA PHE A 90 3.51 -7.07 -2.30
C PHE A 90 2.48 -6.87 -1.19
N PHE A 91 2.77 -7.33 0.03
CA PHE A 91 1.89 -7.14 1.19
C PHE A 91 1.61 -5.66 1.48
N PHE A 92 2.64 -4.82 1.48
CA PHE A 92 2.50 -3.38 1.66
C PHE A 92 1.75 -2.72 0.50
N ASN A 93 2.01 -3.14 -0.74
CA ASN A 93 1.28 -2.65 -1.90
C ASN A 93 -0.22 -2.93 -1.77
N LEU A 94 -0.61 -4.13 -1.35
CA LEU A 94 -2.01 -4.48 -1.11
C LEU A 94 -2.63 -3.60 0.00
N LEU A 95 -1.97 -3.54 1.16
CA LEU A 95 -2.44 -2.70 2.28
C LEU A 95 -2.65 -1.24 1.88
N LEU A 96 -1.73 -0.68 1.10
CA LEU A 96 -1.80 0.72 0.70
C LEU A 96 -2.80 0.94 -0.43
N THR A 97 -2.93 0.00 -1.37
CA THR A 97 -3.95 0.06 -2.42
C THR A 97 -5.35 0.08 -1.80
N ASP A 98 -5.58 -0.71 -0.75
CA ASP A 98 -6.85 -0.72 -0.04
C ASP A 98 -7.14 0.63 0.64
N ILE A 99 -6.12 1.26 1.26
CA ILE A 99 -6.25 2.61 1.85
C ILE A 99 -6.56 3.67 0.78
N GLU A 100 -5.87 3.60 -0.35
CA GLU A 100 -5.99 4.59 -1.42
C GLU A 100 -7.38 4.63 -2.05
N HIS A 101 -8.09 3.49 -2.09
CA HIS A 101 -9.48 3.43 -2.51
C HIS A 101 -10.42 4.16 -1.54
N VAL A 102 -10.03 4.35 -0.27
CA VAL A 102 -10.86 5.04 0.72
C VAL A 102 -10.78 6.56 0.56
N ASP A 103 -9.62 7.13 0.19
CA ASP A 103 -9.51 8.56 -0.13
C ASP A 103 -8.39 8.87 -1.16
N PRO A 104 -8.75 9.33 -2.37
CA PRO A 104 -7.81 9.58 -3.45
C PRO A 104 -6.86 10.76 -3.20
N ARG A 105 -7.10 11.62 -2.20
CA ARG A 105 -6.15 12.71 -1.87
C ARG A 105 -4.84 12.19 -1.27
N HIS A 106 -4.81 10.94 -0.83
CA HIS A 106 -3.67 10.37 -0.09
C HIS A 106 -2.68 9.59 -0.97
N HIS A 107 -2.89 9.48 -2.28
CA HIS A 107 -1.99 8.74 -3.19
C HIS A 107 -0.52 9.23 -3.14
N VAL A 108 -0.30 10.54 -2.94
CA VAL A 108 1.05 11.13 -2.87
C VAL A 108 1.81 10.64 -1.63
N ILE A 109 1.10 10.43 -0.53
CA ILE A 109 1.71 10.04 0.74
C ILE A 109 2.25 8.60 0.63
N ALA A 110 1.47 7.68 0.06
CA ALA A 110 1.92 6.30 -0.18
C ALA A 110 3.20 6.24 -1.05
N GLY A 111 3.27 7.09 -2.09
CA GLY A 111 4.40 7.13 -3.01
C GLY A 111 5.73 7.54 -2.36
N ILE A 112 5.69 8.35 -1.30
CA ILE A 112 6.88 8.76 -0.54
C ILE A 112 7.11 7.84 0.67
N PHE A 113 6.03 7.37 1.29
CA PHE A 113 6.06 6.55 2.48
C PHE A 113 6.73 5.18 2.23
N ILE A 114 6.39 4.49 1.14
CA ILE A 114 6.96 3.15 0.85
C ILE A 114 8.48 3.21 0.65
N PRO A 115 9.04 4.09 -0.21
CA PRO A 115 10.50 4.17 -0.36
C PRO A 115 11.21 4.56 0.94
N ALA A 116 10.65 5.52 1.69
CA ALA A 116 11.21 5.93 2.98
C ALA A 116 11.24 4.76 3.98
N LEU A 117 10.15 4.00 4.06
CA LEU A 117 10.03 2.83 4.93
C LEU A 117 11.08 1.77 4.60
N ALA A 118 11.29 1.50 3.30
CA ALA A 118 12.28 0.53 2.83
C ALA A 118 13.72 0.94 3.18
N VAL A 119 14.07 2.22 2.95
CA VAL A 119 15.40 2.77 3.25
C VAL A 119 15.67 2.77 4.75
N ILE A 120 14.72 3.22 5.56
CA ILE A 120 14.84 3.22 7.02
C ILE A 120 15.00 1.78 7.53
N ASN A 121 14.20 0.83 7.01
CA ASN A 121 14.28 -0.56 7.42
C ASN A 121 15.68 -1.13 7.19
N ILE A 122 16.15 -1.05 5.94
CA ILE A 122 17.42 -1.69 5.60
C ILE A 122 18.61 -1.03 6.30
N PHE A 123 18.52 0.28 6.56
CA PHE A 123 19.48 0.99 7.39
C PHE A 123 19.52 0.42 8.81
N ILE A 124 18.36 0.23 9.46
CA ILE A 124 18.28 -0.38 10.80
C ILE A 124 18.88 -1.79 10.77
N VAL A 125 18.46 -2.63 9.81
CA VAL A 125 18.92 -4.01 9.73
C VAL A 125 20.44 -4.09 9.56
N ILE A 126 21.03 -3.34 8.63
CA ILE A 126 22.47 -3.35 8.40
C ILE A 126 23.23 -2.93 9.67
N ASN A 127 22.78 -1.88 10.34
CA ASN A 127 23.45 -1.39 11.55
C ASN A 127 23.34 -2.39 12.71
N VAL A 128 22.15 -2.95 12.94
CA VAL A 128 21.93 -3.95 13.98
C VAL A 128 22.74 -5.21 13.70
N THR A 129 22.70 -5.73 12.47
CA THR A 129 23.50 -6.90 12.07
C THR A 129 25.00 -6.65 12.28
N ASN A 130 25.52 -5.48 11.89
CA ASN A 130 26.93 -5.14 12.08
C ASN A 130 27.33 -5.06 13.56
N VAL A 131 26.46 -4.55 14.43
CA VAL A 131 26.70 -4.50 15.88
C VAL A 131 26.71 -5.92 16.46
N LEU A 132 25.72 -6.75 16.09
CA LEU A 132 25.63 -8.14 16.56
C LEU A 132 26.80 -8.98 16.05
N ASP A 133 27.19 -8.84 14.78
CA ASP A 133 28.34 -9.55 14.21
C ASP A 133 29.65 -9.23 14.94
N LYS A 134 29.87 -7.94 15.28
CA LYS A 134 31.02 -7.54 16.10
C LYS A 134 30.98 -8.12 17.50
N MET A 135 29.79 -8.17 18.13
CA MET A 135 29.63 -8.65 19.50
C MET A 135 29.78 -10.18 19.61
N PHE A 136 29.23 -10.94 18.67
CA PHE A 136 29.11 -12.39 18.77
C PHE A 136 30.10 -13.17 17.89
N PHE A 137 30.51 -12.61 16.74
CA PHE A 137 31.24 -13.35 15.71
C PHE A 137 32.59 -12.73 15.32
N GLY A 138 32.95 -11.58 15.90
CA GLY A 138 34.26 -10.95 15.70
C GLY A 138 34.45 -10.30 14.33
N ALA A 139 33.41 -9.65 13.79
CA ALA A 139 33.45 -8.89 12.53
C ALA A 139 33.70 -9.73 11.27
N GLN A 140 33.05 -10.89 11.14
CA GLN A 140 33.18 -11.77 9.98
C GLN A 140 32.20 -11.43 8.85
N PHE A 141 31.29 -10.48 9.04
CA PHE A 141 30.35 -10.05 8.02
C PHE A 141 31.06 -9.31 6.88
N LYS A 142 31.33 -10.02 5.79
CA LYS A 142 32.07 -9.54 4.61
C LYS A 142 31.19 -9.00 3.48
N GLN A 143 29.88 -9.03 3.65
CA GLN A 143 28.96 -8.69 2.57
C GLN A 143 28.87 -7.17 2.39
N ASN A 144 28.78 -6.71 1.14
CA ASN A 144 28.68 -5.29 0.83
C ASN A 144 27.30 -4.75 1.23
N ALA A 145 27.27 -3.91 2.26
CA ALA A 145 26.06 -3.28 2.78
C ALA A 145 25.27 -2.47 1.73
N ILE A 146 25.97 -1.83 0.79
CA ILE A 146 25.33 -1.02 -0.26
C ILE A 146 24.57 -1.92 -1.23
N ILE A 147 25.14 -3.06 -1.62
CA ILE A 147 24.48 -4.01 -2.51
C ILE A 147 23.24 -4.60 -1.84
N ILE A 148 23.36 -4.98 -0.56
CA ILE A 148 22.22 -5.46 0.23
C ILE A 148 21.11 -4.42 0.29
N ALA A 149 21.47 -3.16 0.54
CA ALA A 149 20.51 -2.05 0.55
C ALA A 149 19.80 -1.90 -0.80
N LEU A 150 20.54 -1.92 -1.90
CA LEU A 150 19.97 -1.79 -3.23
C LEU A 150 19.04 -2.95 -3.58
N VAL A 151 19.47 -4.19 -3.35
CA VAL A 151 18.67 -5.39 -3.62
C VAL A 151 17.36 -5.35 -2.82
N TYR A 152 17.44 -5.04 -1.53
CA TYR A 152 16.28 -4.93 -0.66
C TYR A 152 15.32 -3.83 -1.13
N VAL A 153 15.82 -2.60 -1.33
CA VAL A 153 15.01 -1.43 -1.69
C VAL A 153 14.33 -1.63 -3.04
N ILE A 154 15.05 -2.11 -4.06
CA ILE A 154 14.49 -2.36 -5.39
C ILE A 154 13.41 -3.44 -5.31
N ALA A 155 13.70 -4.58 -4.67
CA ALA A 155 12.76 -5.68 -4.55
C ALA A 155 11.50 -5.28 -3.76
N PHE A 156 11.65 -4.50 -2.68
CA PHE A 156 10.53 -4.05 -1.85
C PHE A 156 9.64 -3.02 -2.57
N ILE A 157 10.24 -2.09 -3.31
CA ILE A 157 9.50 -1.02 -4.00
C ILE A 157 8.86 -1.52 -5.31
N ALA A 158 9.44 -2.55 -5.94
CA ALA A 158 9.01 -3.01 -7.27
C ALA A 158 7.50 -3.30 -7.40
N PRO A 159 6.83 -4.03 -6.48
CA PRO A 159 5.40 -4.32 -6.59
C PRO A 159 4.54 -3.05 -6.69
N TYR A 160 4.87 -2.03 -5.90
CA TYR A 160 4.19 -0.75 -5.93
C TYR A 160 4.41 -0.01 -7.24
N LEU A 161 5.67 0.12 -7.70
CA LEU A 161 5.96 0.80 -8.96
C LEU A 161 5.29 0.12 -10.15
N ILE A 162 5.31 -1.21 -10.20
CA ILE A 162 4.66 -1.98 -11.27
C ILE A 162 3.16 -1.69 -11.30
N THR A 163 2.48 -1.78 -10.14
CA THR A 163 1.04 -1.50 -10.03
C THR A 163 0.73 -0.07 -10.51
N ARG A 164 1.51 0.91 -10.05
CA ARG A 164 1.34 2.32 -10.44
C ARG A 164 1.54 2.59 -11.92
N ILE A 165 2.51 1.93 -12.56
CA ILE A 165 2.76 2.07 -13.99
C ILE A 165 1.56 1.50 -14.78
N ILE A 166 1.06 0.33 -14.39
CA ILE A 166 -0.10 -0.32 -15.02
C ILE A 166 -1.35 0.58 -14.91
N ASP A 167 -1.63 1.11 -13.72
CA ASP A 167 -2.80 1.98 -13.49
C ASP A 167 -2.77 3.24 -14.38
N ARG A 168 -1.59 3.86 -14.52
CA ARG A 168 -1.40 5.04 -15.39
C ARG A 168 -1.59 4.72 -16.87
N LEU A 169 -1.18 3.53 -17.31
CA LEU A 169 -1.36 3.12 -18.70
C LEU A 169 -2.85 2.92 -19.02
N HIS A 170 -3.61 2.30 -18.12
CA HIS A 170 -5.05 2.14 -18.29
C HIS A 170 -5.80 3.48 -18.25
N SER A 171 -5.44 4.40 -17.35
CA SER A 171 -6.12 5.71 -17.28
C SER A 171 -5.96 6.54 -18.55
N ASN A 172 -4.79 6.45 -19.21
CA ASN A 172 -4.50 7.19 -20.44
C ASN A 172 -5.31 6.67 -21.64
N GLN A 173 -5.59 5.37 -21.70
CA GLN A 173 -6.40 4.79 -22.78
C GLN A 173 -7.87 5.24 -22.71
N THR A 174 -8.43 5.33 -21.50
CA THR A 174 -9.82 5.79 -21.31
C THR A 174 -9.99 7.26 -21.70
N ALA A 175 -8.97 8.09 -21.49
CA ALA A 175 -8.99 9.51 -21.86
C ALA A 175 -8.89 9.76 -23.37
N GLN A 176 -8.36 8.82 -24.17
CA GLN A 176 -8.27 8.94 -25.62
C GLN A 176 -9.54 8.48 -26.36
N ASN A 177 -10.42 7.76 -25.68
CA ASN A 177 -11.67 7.23 -26.25
C ASN A 177 -12.91 8.11 -25.92
N LEU A 178 -12.70 9.28 -25.29
CA LEU A 178 -13.71 10.29 -24.98
C LEU A 178 -13.49 11.53 -25.84
#